data_AF-A0A7K6E1D7-F1
#
_entry.id   AF-A0A7K6E1D7-F1
#
_cell.length_a   1.000
_cell.length_b   1.000
_cell.length_c   1.000
_cell.angle_alpha   90.00
_cell.angle_beta   90.00
_cell.angle_gamma   90.00
#
_symmetry.space_group_name_H-M   'P 1'
#
loop_
_entity.id
_entity.type
_entity.pdbx_description
1 polymer ?
#
loop_
_entity_poly.entity_id
_entity_poly.type
_entity_poly.pdbx_seq_one_letter_code
_entity_poly.pdbx_strand_id
1 'polypeptide(L)' 'FPVAVAVIRAQVQQEPSLETTEGTSINISCSHPKIQSTDYIHWYRQLRGRGPEFLAL' A
#
# COMPACT_ATOMS: atom_id res chain seq x y z
N PHE A 1 3.83 0.21 31.66
CA PHE A 1 2.59 0.24 30.87
C PHE A 1 2.97 0.21 29.39
N PRO A 2 2.70 -0.87 28.63
CA PRO A 2 3.03 -0.86 27.22
C PRO A 2 2.01 0.03 26.51
N VAL A 3 2.52 0.97 25.71
CA VAL A 3 1.69 1.81 24.83
C VAL A 3 1.10 0.88 23.77
N ALA A 4 -0.21 0.72 23.77
CA ALA A 4 -0.91 0.04 22.68
C ALA A 4 -0.74 0.89 21.41
N VAL A 5 0.08 0.42 20.46
CA VAL A 5 0.19 1.02 19.14
C VAL A 5 -1.09 0.70 18.39
N ALA A 6 -2.03 1.64 18.36
CA ALA A 6 -3.22 1.52 17.54
C ALA A 6 -2.79 1.57 16.07
N VAL A 7 -2.80 0.44 15.39
CA VAL A 7 -2.64 0.38 13.93
C VAL A 7 -3.93 0.93 13.33
N ILE A 8 -3.95 2.21 12.97
CA ILE A 8 -5.02 2.78 12.16
C ILE A 8 -4.86 2.18 10.76
N ARG A 9 -5.61 1.11 10.47
CA ARG A 9 -5.69 0.59 9.10
C ARG A 9 -6.53 1.56 8.29
N ALA A 10 -5.92 2.23 7.31
CA ALA A 10 -6.66 2.79 6.20
C ALA A 10 -7.57 1.68 5.64
N GLN A 11 -8.84 1.99 5.33
CA GLN A 11 -9.83 1.02 4.85
C GLN A 11 -9.57 0.68 3.37
N VAL A 12 -8.32 0.31 3.07
CA VAL A 12 -7.80 0.02 1.74
C VAL A 12 -7.77 -1.49 1.57
N GLN A 13 -8.32 -1.95 0.44
CA GLN A 13 -8.23 -3.32 -0.01
C GLN A 13 -7.22 -3.41 -1.15
N GLN A 14 -6.17 -4.21 -0.97
CA GLN A 14 -5.18 -4.58 -1.98
C GLN A 14 -5.00 -6.09 -1.95
N GLU A 15 -4.61 -6.66 -3.08
CA GLU A 15 -4.23 -8.07 -3.12
C GLU A 15 -2.98 -8.28 -2.23
N PRO A 16 -2.99 -9.22 -1.28
CA PRO A 16 -1.92 -9.35 -0.29
C PRO A 16 -0.59 -9.84 -0.90
N SER A 17 -0.66 -10.54 -2.03
CA SER A 17 0.50 -11.09 -2.72
C SER A 17 0.20 -11.25 -4.20
N LEU A 18 1.20 -10.97 -5.04
CA LEU A 18 1.17 -11.25 -6.46
C LEU A 18 2.55 -11.78 -6.86
N GLU A 19 2.57 -12.87 -7.61
CA GLU A 19 3.78 -13.42 -8.21
C GLU A 19 3.73 -13.26 -9.72
N THR A 20 4.88 -12.95 -10.32
CA THR A 20 5.00 -12.79 -11.77
C THR A 20 6.38 -13.26 -12.21
N THR A 21 6.53 -13.48 -13.52
CA THR A 21 7.82 -13.78 -14.13
C THR A 21 8.64 -12.50 -14.32
N GLU A 22 9.95 -12.61 -14.17
CA GLU A 22 10.86 -11.48 -14.41
C GLU A 22 10.67 -10.90 -15.82
N GLY A 23 10.68 -9.57 -15.94
CA GLY A 23 10.43 -8.86 -17.20
C GLY A 23 8.94 -8.73 -17.59
N THR A 24 8.01 -9.24 -16.76
CA THR A 24 6.57 -9.12 -17.00
C THR A 24 5.99 -7.92 -16.26
N SER A 25 5.17 -7.13 -16.96
CA SER A 25 4.45 -6.02 -16.33
C SER A 25 3.35 -6.54 -15.40
N ILE A 26 3.17 -5.87 -14.27
CA ILE A 26 2.12 -6.20 -13.29
C ILE A 26 1.16 -5.03 -13.09
N ASN A 27 -0.07 -5.37 -12.67
CA ASN A 27 -1.05 -4.39 -12.23
C ASN A 27 -1.40 -4.68 -10.77
N ILE A 28 -1.11 -3.72 -9.89
CA ILE A 28 -1.43 -3.81 -8.46
C ILE A 28 -2.72 -3.00 -8.23
N SER A 29 -3.80 -3.69 -7.89
CA SER A 29 -5.09 -3.05 -7.64
C SER A 29 -5.18 -2.53 -6.21
N CYS A 30 -5.83 -1.38 -6.06
CA CYS A 30 -6.15 -0.78 -4.78
C CYS A 30 -7.59 -0.27 -4.83
N SER A 31 -8.39 -0.61 -3.81
CA SER A 31 -9.72 -0.03 -3.61
C SER A 31 -9.81 0.59 -2.22
N HIS A 32 -10.42 1.77 -2.13
CA HIS A 32 -10.66 2.44 -0.87
C HIS A 32 -12.15 2.81 -0.78
N PRO A 33 -13.02 1.91 -0.30
CA PRO A 33 -14.48 2.07 -0.39
C PRO A 33 -15.03 3.32 0.31
N LYS A 34 -14.29 3.86 1.30
CA LYS A 34 -14.68 5.03 2.09
C LYS A 34 -13.83 6.27 1.81
N ILE A 35 -13.20 6.35 0.64
CA ILE A 35 -12.33 7.48 0.31
C ILE A 35 -13.17 8.73 0.09
N GLN A 36 -12.70 9.88 0.61
CA GLN A 36 -13.31 11.18 0.33
C GLN A 36 -12.65 11.79 -0.90
N SER A 37 -13.36 12.69 -1.59
CA SER A 37 -12.83 13.39 -2.77
C SER A 37 -11.60 14.26 -2.47
N THR A 38 -11.39 14.62 -1.21
CA THR A 38 -10.24 15.38 -0.72
C THR A 38 -9.05 14.51 -0.32
N ASP A 39 -9.22 13.19 -0.27
CA ASP A 39 -8.15 12.26 0.10
C ASP A 39 -7.28 11.94 -1.11
N TYR A 40 -6.00 11.70 -0.86
CA TYR A 40 -5.03 11.29 -1.87
C TYR A 40 -4.66 9.83 -1.68
N ILE A 41 -4.58 9.10 -2.79
CA ILE A 41 -3.94 7.79 -2.83
C ILE A 41 -2.49 8.03 -3.25
N HIS A 42 -1.57 7.29 -2.64
CA HIS A 42 -0.15 7.34 -2.98
C HIS A 42 0.40 5.92 -3.01
N TRP A 43 1.28 5.65 -3.96
CA TRP A 43 1.95 4.36 -4.09
C TRP A 43 3.34 4.40 -3.47
N TYR A 44 3.58 3.50 -2.53
CA TYR A 44 4.89 3.30 -1.91
C TYR A 44 5.38 1.88 -2.14
N ARG A 45 6.69 1.73 -2.32
CA ARG A 45 7.39 0.44 -2.38
C ARG A 45 8.34 0.32 -1.20
N GLN A 46 8.34 -0.83 -0.54
CA GLN A 46 9.33 -1.13 0.48
C GLN A 46 10.03 -2.44 0.14
N LEU A 47 11.34 -2.36 -0.09
CA LEU A 47 12.21 -3.52 -0.21
C LEU A 47 12.72 -3.93 1.17
N ARG A 48 13.06 -5.22 1.35
CA ARG A 48 13.63 -5.72 2.61
C ARG A 48 14.87 -4.90 3.00
N GLY A 49 14.91 -4.46 4.26
CA GLY A 49 16.02 -3.66 4.81
C GLY A 49 16.05 -2.19 4.37
N ARG A 50 15.03 -1.70 3.63
CA ARG A 50 14.94 -0.30 3.21
C ARG A 50 13.70 0.38 3.80
N GLY A 51 13.75 1.71 3.85
CA GLY A 51 12.57 2.53 4.13
C GLY A 51 11.58 2.53 2.95
N PRO A 52 10.34 3.04 3.16
CA PRO A 52 9.39 3.25 2.09
C PRO A 52 9.92 4.23 1.04
N GLU A 53 9.73 3.90 -0.23
CA GLU A 53 10.07 4.71 -1.39
C GLU A 53 8.79 5.15 -2.10
N PHE A 54 8.63 6.44 -2.34
CA PHE A 54 7.50 6.97 -3.10
C PHE A 54 7.63 6.60 -4.57
N LEU A 55 6.58 6.01 -5.15
CA LEU A 55 6.53 5.63 -6.55
C LEU A 55 5.73 6.63 -7.39
N ALA A 56 4.49 6.93 -6.96
CA ALA A 56 3.54 7.73 -7.73
C ALA A 56 2.39 8.26 -6.87
N LEU A 57 1.74 9.31 -7.38
CA LEU A 57 0.42 9.80 -6.96
C LEU A 57 -0.68 8.88 -7.52
#